data_AF-A0A2N3B7M6-F1
#
_entry.id   AF-A0A2N3B7M6-F1
#
_cell.length_a   1.000
_cell.length_b   1.000
_cell.length_c   1.000
_cell.angle_alpha   90.00
_cell.angle_beta   90.00
_cell.angle_gamma   90.00
#
_symmetry.space_group_name_H-M   'P 1'
#
loop_
_entity.id
_entity.type
_entity.pdbx_description
1 polymer ?
#
loop_
_entity_poly.entity_id
_entity_poly.type
_entity_poly.pdbx_seq_one_letter_code
_entity_poly.pdbx_strand_id
1 'polypeptide(L)'
;MRPEREDWACALAAADADAVAALADRIRDRAAVEPLAPPREGLMLMQLRESVAGAAFHLGEIPMARVYLRLTAPEGAAEGGAALMSDDLALVTRLAILDAALTADLPEAP
;
A
#
# COMPACT_ATOMS: atom_id res chain seq x y z
N MET A 1 17.91 -7.28 -9.96
CA MET A 1 16.74 -8.19 -9.94
C MET A 1 15.60 -7.40 -9.32
N ARG A 2 14.43 -7.32 -9.96
CA ARG A 2 13.26 -6.67 -9.35
C ARG A 2 12.79 -7.56 -8.18
N PRO A 3 12.58 -7.02 -6.97
CA PRO A 3 12.06 -7.81 -5.85
C PRO A 3 10.65 -8.34 -6.18
N GLU A 4 10.24 -9.39 -5.48
CA GLU A 4 8.88 -9.91 -5.59
C GLU A 4 7.87 -8.86 -5.09
N ARG A 5 6.63 -8.91 -5.61
CA ARG A 5 5.61 -7.89 -5.29
C ARG A 5 5.34 -7.75 -3.79
N GLU A 6 5.42 -8.85 -3.05
CA GLU A 6 5.22 -8.87 -1.60
C GLU A 6 6.22 -7.99 -0.83
N ASP A 7 7.41 -7.73 -1.40
CA ASP A 7 8.45 -6.91 -0.79
C ASP A 7 8.36 -5.43 -1.16
N TRP A 8 7.57 -5.06 -2.19
CA TRP A 8 7.54 -3.69 -2.72
C TRP A 8 7.08 -2.68 -1.67
N ALA A 9 6.01 -3.00 -0.94
CA ALA A 9 5.46 -2.10 0.07
C ALA A 9 6.48 -1.83 1.20
N CYS A 10 7.22 -2.85 1.63
CA CYS A 10 8.26 -2.72 2.64
C CYS A 10 9.43 -1.85 2.13
N ALA A 11 9.90 -2.11 0.91
CA ALA A 11 10.99 -1.36 0.29
C ALA A 11 10.63 0.12 0.09
N LEU A 12 9.44 0.40 -0.43
CA LEU A 12 8.96 1.76 -0.68
C LEU A 12 8.67 2.51 0.63
N ALA A 13 8.19 1.83 1.67
CA ALA A 13 7.98 2.45 2.99
C ALA A 13 9.30 2.80 3.70
N ALA A 14 10.38 2.08 3.40
CA ALA A 14 11.71 2.35 3.94
C ALA A 14 12.50 3.41 3.14
N ALA A 15 11.97 3.83 1.98
CA ALA A 15 12.61 4.83 1.13
C ALA A 15 12.40 6.26 1.67
N ASP A 16 13.09 7.22 1.06
CA ASP A 16 12.90 8.64 1.36
C ASP A 16 11.45 9.07 1.09
N ALA A 17 10.80 9.63 2.11
CA ALA A 17 9.37 9.94 2.06
C ALA A 17 9.03 11.01 1.02
N ASP A 18 9.91 12.01 0.84
CA ASP A 18 9.71 13.07 -0.15
C ASP A 18 9.86 12.54 -1.57
N ALA A 19 10.82 11.64 -1.80
CA ALA A 19 10.98 10.95 -3.08
C ALA A 19 9.76 10.08 -3.43
N VAL A 20 9.22 9.33 -2.45
CA VAL A 20 8.01 8.52 -2.60
C VAL A 20 6.81 9.40 -2.93
N ALA A 21 6.64 10.51 -2.21
CA ALA A 21 5.56 11.46 -2.45
C ALA A 21 5.65 12.09 -3.84
N ALA A 22 6.83 12.61 -4.21
CA ALA A 22 7.05 13.24 -5.51
C ALA A 22 6.80 12.26 -6.66
N LEU A 23 7.18 10.98 -6.50
CA LEU A 23 6.95 9.97 -7.52
C LEU A 23 5.47 9.61 -7.67
N ALA A 24 4.77 9.40 -6.54
CA ALA A 24 3.34 9.13 -6.56
C ALA A 24 2.54 10.29 -7.18
N ASP A 25 2.92 11.54 -6.90
CA ASP A 25 2.27 12.72 -7.47
C ASP A 25 2.47 12.81 -8.99
N ARG A 26 3.67 12.52 -9.51
CA ARG A 26 3.90 12.43 -10.96
C ARG A 26 3.00 11.40 -11.65
N ILE A 27 2.74 10.27 -11.00
CA ILE A 27 1.85 9.23 -11.55
C ILE A 27 0.40 9.71 -11.52
N ARG A 28 -0.03 10.36 -10.43
CA ARG A 28 -1.39 10.93 -10.30
C ARG A 28 -1.70 12.00 -11.33
N ASP A 29 -0.70 12.78 -11.76
CA ASP A 29 -0.90 13.83 -12.75
C ASP A 29 -1.28 13.32 -14.14
N ARG A 30 -0.98 12.05 -14.45
CA ARG A 30 -1.24 11.42 -15.77
C ARG A 30 -2.22 10.25 -15.74
N ALA A 31 -2.55 9.72 -14.56
CA ALA A 31 -3.37 8.53 -14.41
C ALA A 31 -4.54 8.80 -13.45
N ALA A 32 -5.70 8.22 -13.78
CA ALA A 32 -6.86 8.27 -12.89
C ALA A 32 -6.67 7.27 -11.74
N VAL A 33 -6.89 7.73 -10.51
CA VAL A 33 -6.84 6.92 -9.29
C VAL A 33 -8.25 6.78 -8.74
N GLU A 34 -8.74 5.56 -8.67
CA GLU A 34 -10.07 5.24 -8.13
C GLU A 34 -9.94 4.29 -6.94
N PRO A 35 -10.35 4.69 -5.73
CA PRO A 35 -10.43 3.77 -4.59
C PRO A 35 -11.47 2.66 -4.86
N LEU A 36 -11.04 1.39 -4.81
CA LEU A 36 -11.92 0.22 -4.94
C LEU A 36 -12.59 -0.14 -3.61
N ALA A 37 -12.01 0.31 -2.51
CA ALA A 37 -12.61 0.33 -1.19
C ALA A 37 -12.31 1.69 -0.53
N PRO A 38 -13.15 2.16 0.42
CA PRO A 38 -12.84 3.36 1.17
C PRO A 38 -11.43 3.25 1.80
N PRO A 39 -10.53 4.21 1.54
CA PRO A 39 -9.29 4.35 2.28
C PRO A 39 -9.59 4.43 3.77
N ARG A 40 -8.89 3.64 4.60
CA ARG A 40 -9.16 3.56 6.03
C ARG A 40 -7.87 3.62 6.83
N GLU A 41 -7.87 4.47 7.83
CA GLU A 41 -6.97 4.44 8.98
C GLU A 41 -7.79 4.14 10.23
N GLY A 42 -7.17 3.49 11.22
CA GLY A 42 -7.83 3.19 12.48
C GLY A 42 -7.13 2.07 13.21
N LEU A 43 -7.89 1.38 14.06
CA LEU A 43 -7.38 0.32 14.90
C LEU A 43 -7.70 -1.05 14.30
N MET A 44 -6.70 -1.93 14.31
CA MET A 44 -6.85 -3.33 13.94
C MET A 44 -6.56 -4.22 15.13
N LEU A 45 -7.48 -5.14 15.40
CA LEU A 45 -7.32 -6.13 16.47
C LEU A 45 -6.27 -7.16 16.07
N MET A 46 -5.16 -7.20 16.80
CA MET A 46 -4.07 -8.13 16.58
C MET A 46 -4.38 -9.49 17.20
N GLN A 47 -4.30 -10.55 16.40
CA GLN A 47 -4.51 -11.93 16.83
C GLN A 47 -3.19 -12.70 16.84
N LEU A 48 -2.98 -13.46 17.91
CA LEU A 48 -1.91 -14.45 18.04
C LEU A 48 -2.53 -15.83 18.19
N ARG A 49 -1.87 -16.86 17.66
CA ARG A 49 -2.18 -18.24 18.04
C ARG A 49 -1.28 -18.64 19.20
N GLU A 50 -1.87 -18.99 20.34
CA GLU A 50 -1.09 -19.41 21.50
C GLU A 50 -0.49 -20.81 21.28
N SER A 51 0.63 -21.09 21.96
CA SER A 51 1.49 -22.25 21.69
C SER A 51 1.05 -23.56 22.33
N VAL A 52 0.09 -23.53 23.26
CA VAL A 52 -0.38 -24.69 24.04
C VAL A 52 -1.51 -25.42 23.33
N ALA A 53 -2.55 -24.71 22.87
CA ALA A 53 -3.73 -25.28 22.21
C ALA A 53 -4.00 -24.74 20.80
N GLY A 54 -3.17 -23.83 20.27
CA GLY A 54 -3.34 -23.22 18.95
C GLY A 54 -4.53 -22.27 18.82
N ALA A 55 -5.16 -21.90 19.94
CA ALA A 55 -6.35 -21.05 19.97
C ALA A 55 -6.00 -19.61 19.59
N ALA A 56 -6.97 -18.90 18.98
CA ALA A 56 -6.82 -17.48 18.68
C ALA A 56 -6.95 -16.67 19.97
N PHE A 57 -5.97 -15.80 20.22
CA PHE A 57 -5.90 -14.90 21.36
C PHE A 57 -5.75 -13.46 20.87
N HIS A 58 -6.47 -12.53 21.49
CA HIS A 58 -6.45 -11.11 21.11
C HIS A 58 -5.39 -10.38 21.93
N LEU A 59 -4.36 -9.85 21.25
CA LEU A 59 -3.26 -9.11 21.89
C LEU A 59 -3.57 -7.63 22.12
N GLY A 60 -4.72 -7.15 21.64
CA GLY A 60 -5.10 -5.73 21.65
C GLY A 60 -5.15 -5.14 20.25
N GLU A 61 -5.17 -3.82 20.18
CA GLU A 61 -5.35 -3.06 18.93
C GLU A 61 -4.06 -2.35 18.51
N ILE A 62 -3.79 -2.31 17.21
CA ILE A 62 -2.66 -1.57 16.60
C ILE A 62 -3.17 -0.55 15.58
N PRO A 63 -2.51 0.61 15.42
CA PRO A 63 -2.84 1.53 14.34
C PRO A 63 -2.53 0.86 12.99
N MET A 64 -3.45 0.98 12.06
CA MET A 64 -3.33 0.43 10.71
C MET A 64 -4.02 1.35 9.71
N ALA A 65 -3.31 1.65 8.63
CA ALA A 65 -3.85 2.31 7.46
C ALA A 65 -3.81 1.34 6.27
N ARG A 66 -4.89 1.33 5.48
CA ARG A 66 -5.07 0.41 4.34
C ARG A 66 -5.78 1.10 3.18
N VAL A 67 -5.24 0.90 1.99
CA VAL A 67 -5.75 1.45 0.73
C VAL A 67 -5.73 0.37 -0.33
N TYR A 68 -6.81 0.31 -1.11
CA TYR A 68 -6.93 -0.54 -2.29
C TYR A 68 -7.60 0.26 -3.39
N LEU A 69 -6.92 0.38 -4.53
CA LEU A 69 -7.29 1.29 -5.60
C LEU A 69 -7.02 0.66 -6.97
N ARG A 70 -7.62 1.27 -7.98
CA ARG A 70 -7.33 1.05 -9.39
C ARG A 70 -6.67 2.29 -9.96
N LEU A 71 -5.55 2.08 -10.64
CA LEU A 71 -4.84 3.07 -11.41
C LEU A 71 -5.16 2.84 -12.90
N THR A 72 -5.63 3.86 -13.60
CA THR A 72 -5.92 3.80 -15.03
C THR A 72 -5.08 4.84 -15.76
N ALA A 73 -4.13 4.38 -16.57
CA ALA A 73 -3.22 5.19 -17.37
C ALA A 73 -3.39 4.86 -18.87
N PRO A 74 -2.85 5.65 -19.79
CA PRO A 74 -2.90 5.35 -21.23
C PRO A 74 -2.30 3.99 -21.60
N GLU A 75 -1.30 3.53 -20.83
CA GLU A 75 -0.62 2.25 -21.05
C GLU A 75 -1.47 1.05 -20.61
N GLY A 76 -2.42 1.26 -19.69
CA GLY A 76 -3.27 0.20 -19.14
C GLY A 76 -3.85 0.54 -17.77
N ALA A 77 -4.58 -0.41 -17.21
CA ALA A 77 -5.14 -0.31 -15.86
C ALA A 77 -4.61 -1.45 -14.99
N ALA A 78 -4.27 -1.12 -13.74
CA ALA A 78 -3.86 -2.10 -12.74
C ALA A 78 -4.40 -1.73 -11.36
N GLU A 79 -4.47 -2.74 -10.50
CA GLU A 79 -4.87 -2.57 -9.12
C GLU A 79 -3.64 -2.55 -8.22
N GLY A 80 -3.70 -1.68 -7.21
CA GLY A 80 -2.64 -1.57 -6.21
C GLY A 80 -3.21 -1.52 -4.80
N GLY A 81 -2.42 -2.03 -3.87
CA GLY A 81 -2.79 -2.10 -2.47
C GLY A 81 -1.62 -1.83 -1.54
N ALA A 82 -1.92 -1.23 -0.39
CA ALA A 82 -0.97 -1.10 0.69
C ALA A 82 -1.71 -1.21 2.04
N ALA A 83 -1.06 -1.85 3.01
CA ALA A 83 -1.51 -1.93 4.39
C ALA A 83 -0.30 -1.85 5.32
N LEU A 84 -0.23 -0.79 6.13
CA LEU A 84 0.90 -0.51 7.02
C LEU A 84 0.40 -0.27 8.44
N MET A 85 1.19 -0.73 9.42
CA MET A 85 1.00 -0.36 10.82
C MET A 85 1.40 1.11 11.03
N SER A 86 0.50 2.01 10.63
CA SER A 86 0.69 3.45 10.58
C SER A 86 -0.67 4.14 10.63
N ASP A 87 -0.70 5.39 11.03
CA ASP A 87 -1.83 6.31 10.94
C ASP A 87 -1.69 7.30 9.77
N ASP A 88 -0.63 7.20 8.96
CA ASP A 88 -0.44 8.06 7.79
C ASP A 88 -1.14 7.49 6.55
N LEU A 89 -2.43 7.77 6.41
CA LEU A 89 -3.21 7.35 5.25
C LEU A 89 -2.67 7.93 3.93
N ALA A 90 -2.01 9.09 3.97
CA ALA A 90 -1.44 9.70 2.77
C ALA A 90 -0.24 8.90 2.25
N LEU A 91 0.67 8.48 3.14
CA LEU A 91 1.75 7.56 2.81
C LEU A 91 1.20 6.25 2.25
N VAL A 92 0.26 5.61 2.94
CA VAL A 92 -0.31 4.33 2.47
C VAL A 92 -1.01 4.48 1.12
N THR A 93 -1.66 5.62 0.87
CA THR A 93 -2.24 5.92 -0.45
C THR A 93 -1.17 6.00 -1.54
N ARG A 94 -0.05 6.70 -1.27
CA ARG A 94 1.09 6.79 -2.20
C ARG A 94 1.66 5.41 -2.51
N LEU A 95 1.84 4.57 -1.49
CA LEU A 95 2.34 3.21 -1.67
C LEU A 95 1.41 2.35 -2.53
N ALA A 96 0.08 2.47 -2.34
CA ALA A 96 -0.88 1.76 -3.18
C ALA A 96 -0.85 2.24 -4.66
N ILE A 97 -0.59 3.54 -4.89
CA ILE A 97 -0.41 4.08 -6.25
C ILE A 97 0.87 3.50 -6.89
N LEU A 98 1.96 3.45 -6.14
CA LEU A 98 3.24 2.92 -6.63
C LEU A 98 3.16 1.41 -6.90
N ASP A 99 2.48 0.63 -6.05
CA ASP A 99 2.20 -0.79 -6.29
C ASP A 99 1.38 -1.01 -7.57
N ALA A 100 0.34 -0.19 -7.81
CA ALA A 100 -0.43 -0.24 -9.05
C ALA A 100 0.43 0.14 -10.27
N ALA A 101 1.28 1.17 -10.16
CA ALA A 101 2.15 1.61 -11.24
C ALA A 101 3.22 0.57 -11.61
N LEU A 102 3.82 -0.08 -10.61
CA LEU A 102 4.75 -1.20 -10.82
C LEU A 102 4.05 -2.41 -11.44
N THR A 103 2.81 -2.69 -11.02
CA THR A 103 1.99 -3.78 -11.59
C THR A 103 1.62 -3.52 -13.05
N ALA A 104 1.32 -2.27 -13.41
CA ALA A 104 1.06 -1.85 -14.79
C ALA A 104 2.34 -1.62 -15.61
N ASP A 105 3.53 -1.80 -15.03
CA ASP A 105 4.84 -1.54 -15.63
C ASP A 105 4.92 -0.15 -16.29
N LEU A 106 4.41 0.87 -15.58
CA LEU A 106 4.39 2.23 -16.10
C LEU A 106 5.81 2.81 -16.20
N PRO A 107 6.10 3.68 -17.18
CA PRO A 107 7.47 4.14 -17.43
C PRO A 107 8.09 4.96 -16.29
N GLU A 108 7.27 5.57 -15.45
CA GLU A 108 7.68 6.34 -14.27
C GLU A 108 7.73 5.49 -13.00
N ALA A 109 7.29 4.22 -13.06
CA ALA A 109 7.36 3.33 -11.91
C ALA A 109 8.82 3.14 -11.47
N PRO A 110 9.08 3.02 -10.15
CA PRO A 110 10.43 2.93 -9.61
C PRO A 110 11.17 1.63 -9.95
#